data_AF-A0A7W7HSE9-F1
#
_entry.id   AF-A0A7W7HSE9-F1
#
_cell.length_a   1.000
_cell.length_b   1.000
_cell.length_c   1.000
_cell.angle_alpha   90.00
_cell.angle_beta   90.00
_cell.angle_gamma   90.00
#
_symmetry.space_group_name_H-M   'P 1'
#
loop_
_entity.id
_entity.type
_entity.pdbx_description
1 polymer ?
#
loop_
_entity_poly.entity_id
_entity_poly.type
_entity_poly.pdbx_seq_one_letter_code
_entity_poly.pdbx_strand_id
1 'polypeptide(L)'
;MAALPPLIAQWRSLTFTDGVVLHPVTEKPHDGLRVVAGLHPYPGAAYRLMLREDDVPEPTPEEALVAARLEDADTLAAAEWERGRVAVARATGRVATTWHTYAITLEADDRDRTCFTVHHDRSGTRARVEFSSGPIDVLLQVPDWLGSHGLLSGMVSARVQIDAGRLPPYENGEPQLVATVTHPRGRAVAELGMARAEPGRWTVTTSAAARGVGWLRPLVGLVAPFLRRPVQRGLDDFLVALPQRLDVLNQEIAAHYPAPPDPHTLAAQVMADLISSVPAVTPASSRG
;
A
#
# COMPACT_ATOMS: atom_id res chain seq x y z
N MET A 1 -5.12 12.87 7.24
CA MET A 1 -3.98 13.49 7.97
C MET A 1 -4.23 13.66 9.45
N ALA A 2 -5.36 14.26 9.86
CA ALA A 2 -5.71 14.34 11.28
C ALA A 2 -5.72 12.97 12.00
N ALA A 3 -5.95 11.88 11.28
CA ALA A 3 -5.94 10.51 11.82
C ALA A 3 -4.55 9.89 11.96
N LEU A 4 -3.48 10.46 11.39
CA LEU A 4 -2.14 9.86 11.48
C LEU A 4 -1.55 9.92 12.90
N PRO A 5 -1.54 11.07 13.61
CA PRO A 5 -1.10 11.09 15.00
C PRO A 5 -1.93 10.17 15.91
N PRO A 6 -3.28 10.13 15.80
CA PRO A 6 -4.09 9.12 16.47
C PRO A 6 -3.73 7.68 16.09
N LEU A 7 -3.42 7.38 14.83
CA LEU A 7 -3.02 6.03 14.40
C LEU A 7 -1.69 5.61 15.03
N ILE A 8 -0.71 6.51 15.11
CA ILE A 8 0.55 6.27 15.81
C ILE A 8 0.29 6.08 17.31
N ALA A 9 -0.61 6.87 17.91
CA ALA A 9 -1.00 6.69 19.31
C ALA A 9 -1.66 5.32 19.54
N GLN A 10 -2.54 4.88 18.63
CA GLN A 10 -3.18 3.56 18.69
C GLN A 10 -2.17 2.42 18.56
N TRP A 11 -1.17 2.57 17.67
CA TRP A 11 -0.06 1.62 17.57
C TRP A 11 0.71 1.54 18.89
N ARG A 12 1.05 2.68 19.51
CA ARG A 12 1.77 2.73 20.79
C ARG A 12 0.96 2.19 21.97
N SER A 13 -0.37 2.14 21.86
CA SER A 13 -1.25 1.56 22.87
C SER A 13 -1.52 0.08 22.66
N LEU A 14 -0.93 -0.56 21.65
CA LEU A 14 -1.08 -2.00 21.47
C LEU A 14 -0.50 -2.73 22.68
N THR A 15 -1.29 -3.67 23.19
CA THR A 15 -0.89 -4.50 24.32
C THR A 15 -0.41 -5.85 23.81
N PHE A 16 0.59 -6.40 24.49
CA PHE A 16 1.20 -7.67 24.13
C PHE A 16 1.24 -8.59 25.35
N THR A 17 0.84 -9.85 25.17
CA THR A 17 0.96 -10.91 26.18
C THR A 17 1.80 -12.03 25.59
N ASP A 18 2.90 -12.40 26.28
CA ASP A 18 3.89 -13.37 25.78
C ASP A 18 4.42 -13.04 24.37
N GLY A 19 4.49 -11.74 24.07
CA GLY A 19 4.92 -11.21 22.78
C GLY A 19 3.85 -11.22 21.70
N VAL A 20 2.65 -11.78 21.93
CA VAL A 20 1.53 -11.78 20.98
C VAL A 20 0.66 -10.55 21.20
N VAL A 21 0.23 -9.87 20.12
CA VAL A 21 -0.64 -8.70 20.25
C VAL A 21 -2.02 -9.12 20.78
N LEU A 22 -2.59 -8.34 21.70
CA LEU A 22 -3.99 -8.49 22.08
C LEU A 22 -4.84 -7.66 21.11
N HIS A 23 -5.87 -8.28 20.55
CA HIS A 23 -6.79 -7.59 19.67
C HIS A 23 -7.49 -6.45 20.45
N PRO A 24 -7.47 -5.20 19.96
CA PRO A 24 -7.92 -4.03 20.74
C PRO A 24 -9.40 -4.08 21.12
N VAL A 25 -10.23 -4.79 20.35
CA VAL A 25 -11.67 -4.96 20.62
C VAL A 25 -11.99 -6.22 21.44
N THR A 26 -11.39 -7.37 21.12
CA THR A 26 -11.78 -8.66 21.74
C THR A 26 -10.90 -9.03 22.93
N GLU A 27 -9.79 -8.31 23.12
CA GLU A 27 -8.75 -8.56 24.14
C GLU A 27 -8.12 -9.95 24.06
N LYS A 28 -8.43 -10.72 23.00
CA LYS A 28 -7.86 -12.04 22.78
C LYS A 28 -6.47 -11.93 22.14
N PRO A 29 -5.53 -12.83 22.50
CA PRO A 29 -4.27 -12.95 21.78
C PRO A 29 -4.48 -13.22 20.29
N HIS A 30 -3.66 -12.58 19.45
CA HIS A 30 -3.71 -12.67 18.00
C HIS A 30 -2.35 -13.10 17.41
N ASP A 31 -2.21 -14.38 17.06
CA ASP A 31 -0.91 -15.00 16.71
C ASP A 31 -0.23 -14.43 15.45
N GLY A 32 -1.00 -13.75 14.59
CA GLY A 32 -0.49 -13.18 13.35
C GLY A 32 0.50 -12.02 13.52
N LEU A 33 0.53 -11.32 14.65
CA LEU A 33 1.46 -10.21 14.92
C LEU A 33 2.07 -10.36 16.31
N ARG A 34 3.40 -10.41 16.36
CA ARG A 34 4.14 -10.61 17.62
C ARG A 34 5.42 -9.79 17.72
N VAL A 35 5.77 -9.36 18.93
CA VAL A 35 7.11 -8.87 19.28
C VAL A 35 8.05 -10.07 19.41
N VAL A 36 9.16 -10.03 18.69
CA VAL A 36 10.20 -11.07 18.73
C VAL A 36 11.49 -10.62 19.37
N ALA A 37 11.73 -9.31 19.46
CA ALA A 37 12.84 -8.72 20.21
C ALA A 37 12.53 -7.28 20.62
N GLY A 38 13.19 -6.81 21.68
CA GLY A 38 13.00 -5.46 22.22
C GLY A 38 11.71 -5.31 23.03
N LEU A 39 11.34 -4.06 23.31
CA LEU A 39 10.17 -3.70 24.11
C LEU A 39 9.28 -2.79 23.27
N HIS A 40 8.02 -3.18 23.05
CA HIS A 40 7.06 -2.29 22.40
C HIS A 40 6.72 -1.08 23.29
N PRO A 41 6.53 0.14 22.75
CA PRO A 41 6.83 0.62 21.39
C PRO A 41 8.20 1.33 21.32
N TYR A 42 9.22 0.85 22.03
CA TYR A 42 10.52 1.52 22.06
C TYR A 42 11.35 1.25 20.79
N PRO A 43 12.22 2.21 20.39
CA PRO A 43 13.22 1.97 19.35
C PRO A 43 14.03 0.70 19.61
N GLY A 44 14.29 -0.07 18.55
CA GLY A 44 14.89 -1.40 18.61
C GLY A 44 13.90 -2.55 18.78
N ALA A 45 12.60 -2.27 18.99
CA ALA A 45 11.56 -3.30 18.95
C ALA A 45 11.48 -3.93 17.56
N ALA A 46 11.54 -5.26 17.51
CA ALA A 46 11.37 -6.06 16.32
C ALA A 46 10.09 -6.90 16.42
N TYR A 47 9.27 -6.83 15.38
CA TYR A 47 8.02 -7.55 15.26
C TYR A 47 8.12 -8.56 14.11
N ARG A 48 7.33 -9.62 14.23
CA ARG A 48 7.05 -10.55 13.16
C ARG A 48 5.56 -10.51 12.88
N LEU A 49 5.22 -10.21 11.64
CA LEU A 49 3.85 -10.19 11.11
C LEU A 49 3.72 -11.33 10.10
N MET A 50 2.66 -12.12 10.20
CA MET A 50 2.33 -13.19 9.28
C MET A 50 1.09 -12.81 8.47
N LEU A 51 1.24 -12.69 7.15
CA LEU A 51 0.09 -12.45 6.26
C LEU A 51 -0.22 -13.71 5.47
N ARG A 52 -1.52 -13.95 5.28
CA ARG A 52 -2.04 -15.02 4.42
C ARG A 52 -2.36 -14.42 3.06
N GLU A 53 -1.76 -14.97 2.03
CA GLU A 53 -2.10 -14.67 0.64
C GLU A 53 -2.80 -15.91 0.06
N ASP A 54 -4.06 -15.72 -0.33
CA ASP A 54 -4.83 -16.73 -1.05
C ASP A 54 -4.64 -16.49 -2.54
N ASP A 55 -3.92 -17.38 -3.22
CA ASP A 55 -3.82 -17.41 -4.68
C ASP A 55 -5.11 -18.04 -5.22
N VAL A 56 -6.05 -17.16 -5.59
CA VAL A 56 -7.32 -17.56 -6.15
C VAL A 56 -7.10 -17.81 -7.65
N PRO A 57 -7.43 -19.02 -8.15
CA PRO A 57 -7.25 -19.32 -9.56
C PRO A 57 -8.01 -18.30 -10.42
N GLU A 58 -7.41 -17.94 -11.55
CA GLU A 58 -8.08 -17.10 -12.54
C GLU A 58 -9.43 -17.71 -12.93
N PRO A 59 -10.45 -16.87 -13.21
CA PRO A 59 -11.72 -17.37 -13.69
C PRO A 59 -11.51 -18.14 -15.00
N THR A 60 -12.22 -19.25 -15.14
CA THR A 60 -12.30 -19.94 -16.44
C THR A 60 -12.86 -19.00 -17.52
N PRO A 61 -12.64 -19.26 -18.82
CA PRO A 61 -13.19 -18.42 -19.88
C PRO A 61 -14.71 -18.22 -19.79
N GLU A 62 -15.45 -19.23 -19.35
CA GLU A 62 -16.90 -19.14 -19.14
C GLU A 62 -17.25 -18.24 -17.94
N GLU A 63 -16.55 -18.41 -16.82
CA GLU A 63 -16.69 -17.55 -15.63
C GLU A 63 -16.34 -16.09 -15.95
N ALA A 64 -15.29 -15.84 -16.73
CA ALA A 64 -14.89 -14.50 -17.15
C ALA A 64 -15.95 -13.82 -18.03
N LEU A 65 -16.62 -14.57 -18.92
CA LEU A 65 -17.74 -14.05 -19.71
C LEU A 65 -18.97 -13.71 -18.84
N VAL A 66 -19.19 -14.47 -17.76
CA VAL A 66 -20.24 -14.14 -16.77
C VAL A 66 -19.87 -12.89 -15.99
N ALA A 67 -18.62 -12.79 -15.53
CA ALA A 67 -18.10 -11.63 -14.80
C ALA A 67 -18.26 -10.34 -15.62
N ALA A 68 -17.80 -10.34 -16.88
CA ALA A 68 -17.90 -9.17 -17.76
C ALA A 68 -19.36 -8.73 -17.97
N ARG A 69 -20.27 -9.68 -18.17
CA ARG A 69 -21.70 -9.39 -18.34
C ARG A 69 -22.33 -8.80 -17.08
N LEU A 70 -21.91 -9.29 -15.90
CA LEU A 70 -22.37 -8.77 -14.63
C LEU A 70 -21.80 -7.38 -14.38
N GLU A 71 -20.51 -7.15 -14.64
CA GLU A 71 -19.85 -5.86 -14.46
C GLU A 71 -20.49 -4.77 -15.33
N ASP A 72 -20.84 -5.10 -16.58
CA ASP A 72 -21.55 -4.19 -17.49
C ASP A 72 -22.98 -3.86 -17.03
N ALA A 73 -23.63 -4.78 -16.30
CA ALA A 73 -25.02 -4.65 -15.89
C ALA A 73 -25.20 -4.06 -14.48
N ASP A 74 -24.41 -4.52 -13.53
CA ASP A 74 -24.46 -4.18 -12.11
C ASP A 74 -23.14 -4.57 -11.40
N THR A 75 -22.38 -3.55 -11.01
CA THR A 75 -21.09 -3.72 -10.34
C THR A 75 -21.20 -4.38 -8.97
N LEU A 76 -22.32 -4.20 -8.24
CA LEU A 76 -22.55 -4.87 -6.96
C LEU A 76 -22.81 -6.37 -7.15
N ALA A 77 -23.60 -6.71 -8.17
CA ALA A 77 -23.84 -8.11 -8.54
C ALA A 77 -22.54 -8.80 -9.00
N ALA A 78 -21.68 -8.10 -9.74
CA ALA A 78 -20.36 -8.60 -10.11
C ALA A 78 -19.48 -8.86 -8.88
N ALA A 79 -19.45 -7.95 -7.91
CA ALA A 79 -18.70 -8.12 -6.67
C ALA A 79 -19.25 -9.26 -5.79
N GLU A 80 -20.57 -9.46 -5.74
CA GLU A 80 -21.20 -10.60 -5.07
C GLU A 80 -20.86 -11.93 -5.74
N TRP A 81 -20.93 -11.97 -7.07
CA TRP A 81 -20.55 -13.15 -7.84
C TRP A 81 -19.08 -13.52 -7.63
N GLU A 82 -18.18 -12.54 -7.66
CA GLU A 82 -16.74 -12.76 -7.43
C GLU A 82 -16.47 -13.30 -6.03
N ARG A 83 -17.14 -12.76 -5.00
CA ARG A 83 -17.10 -13.31 -3.64
C ARG A 83 -17.56 -14.76 -3.60
N GLY A 84 -18.64 -15.10 -4.31
CA GLY A 84 -19.16 -16.46 -4.43
C GLY A 84 -18.16 -17.41 -5.11
N ARG A 85 -17.54 -16.99 -6.21
CA ARG A 85 -16.52 -17.75 -6.94
C ARG A 85 -15.31 -18.05 -6.05
N VAL A 86 -14.78 -17.04 -5.36
CA VAL A 86 -13.68 -17.19 -4.40
C VAL A 86 -14.06 -18.17 -3.28
N ALA A 87 -15.28 -18.06 -2.75
CA ALA A 87 -15.78 -18.96 -1.71
C ALA A 87 -15.85 -20.41 -2.20
N VAL A 88 -16.34 -20.65 -3.42
CA VAL A 88 -16.36 -21.99 -4.04
C VAL A 88 -14.95 -22.51 -4.29
N ALA A 89 -14.04 -21.69 -4.82
CA ALA A 89 -12.64 -22.06 -5.03
C ALA A 89 -11.98 -22.47 -3.71
N ARG A 90 -12.24 -21.74 -2.62
CA ARG A 90 -11.77 -22.06 -1.28
C ARG A 90 -12.37 -23.36 -0.75
N ALA A 91 -13.68 -23.54 -0.86
CA ALA A 91 -14.38 -24.75 -0.41
C ALA A 91 -13.95 -26.01 -1.17
N THR A 92 -13.54 -25.85 -2.44
CA THR A 92 -13.06 -26.95 -3.30
C THR A 92 -11.55 -27.17 -3.23
N GLY A 93 -10.82 -26.44 -2.36
CA GLY A 93 -9.37 -26.59 -2.21
C GLY A 93 -8.57 -26.15 -3.44
N ARG A 94 -9.16 -25.34 -4.33
CA ARG A 94 -8.48 -24.78 -5.51
C ARG A 94 -7.70 -23.51 -5.22
N VAL A 95 -7.85 -22.93 -4.03
CA VAL A 95 -7.08 -21.78 -3.56
C VAL A 95 -5.78 -22.28 -2.97
N ALA A 96 -4.65 -21.89 -3.56
CA ALA A 96 -3.36 -22.13 -2.97
C ALA A 96 -3.08 -21.04 -1.94
N THR A 97 -2.96 -21.41 -0.66
CA THR A 97 -2.66 -20.45 0.40
C THR A 97 -1.16 -20.40 0.64
N THR A 98 -0.56 -19.22 0.48
CA THR A 98 0.81 -18.95 0.90
C THR A 98 0.82 -18.07 2.15
N TRP A 99 1.78 -18.32 3.03
CA TRP A 99 2.01 -17.53 4.23
C TRP A 99 3.30 -16.76 4.09
N HIS A 100 3.23 -15.46 4.37
CA HIS A 100 4.30 -14.50 4.18
C HIS A 100 4.73 -13.96 5.53
N THR A 101 6.04 -13.90 5.78
CA THR A 101 6.56 -13.33 7.02
C THR A 101 7.18 -11.98 6.76
N TYR A 102 6.70 -10.98 7.50
CA TYR A 102 7.25 -9.64 7.50
C TYR A 102 7.99 -9.41 8.81
N ALA A 103 9.28 -9.09 8.71
CA ALA A 103 10.06 -8.59 9.84
C ALA A 103 9.92 -7.07 9.87
N ILE A 104 9.40 -6.53 10.97
CA ILE A 104 9.23 -5.09 11.17
C ILE A 104 10.19 -4.65 12.26
N THR A 105 10.96 -3.59 12.06
CA THR A 105 11.84 -3.01 13.09
C THR A 105 11.48 -1.57 13.30
N LEU A 106 11.20 -1.18 14.55
CA LEU A 106 10.99 0.21 14.93
C LEU A 106 12.37 0.86 15.17
N GLU A 107 12.80 1.71 14.25
CA GLU A 107 14.12 2.33 14.30
C GLU A 107 14.14 3.58 15.18
N ALA A 108 13.06 4.36 15.14
CA ALA A 108 12.87 5.54 15.95
C ALA A 108 11.39 5.71 16.28
N ASP A 109 11.10 6.18 17.49
CA ASP A 109 9.76 6.55 17.92
C ASP A 109 9.86 7.64 18.97
N ASP A 110 9.90 8.88 18.51
CA ASP A 110 9.98 10.07 19.35
C ASP A 110 8.81 11.03 19.02
N ARG A 111 8.85 12.23 19.59
CA ARG A 111 7.78 13.23 19.41
C ARG A 111 7.71 13.74 17.97
N ASP A 112 8.85 13.82 17.30
CA ASP A 112 9.01 14.50 16.02
C ASP A 112 9.12 13.51 14.86
N ARG A 113 9.42 12.24 15.15
CA ARG A 113 9.65 11.20 14.15
C ARG A 113 9.27 9.80 14.65
N THR A 114 8.57 9.06 13.80
CA THR A 114 8.40 7.61 13.90
C THR A 114 8.94 6.96 12.63
N CYS A 115 9.88 6.02 12.76
CA CYS A 115 10.49 5.35 11.62
C CYS A 115 10.53 3.84 11.86
N PHE A 116 10.08 3.07 10.88
CA PHE A 116 10.21 1.62 10.89
C PHE A 116 10.62 1.08 9.53
N THR A 117 11.29 -0.07 9.57
CA THR A 117 11.59 -0.88 8.40
C THR A 117 10.75 -2.14 8.39
N VAL A 118 10.35 -2.56 7.20
CA VAL A 118 9.62 -3.79 6.93
C VAL A 118 10.44 -4.59 5.94
N HIS A 119 10.65 -5.88 6.21
CA HIS A 119 11.32 -6.80 5.30
C HIS A 119 10.44 -8.00 5.06
N HIS A 120 10.08 -8.24 3.80
CA HIS A 120 9.33 -9.39 3.37
C HIS A 120 10.29 -10.54 3.05
N ASP A 121 10.19 -11.64 3.79
CA ASP A 121 11.14 -12.76 3.73
C ASP A 121 11.24 -13.42 2.35
N ARG A 122 10.10 -13.65 1.70
CA ARG A 122 10.03 -14.39 0.44
C ARG A 122 10.50 -13.57 -0.76
N SER A 123 10.04 -12.33 -0.88
CA SER A 123 10.43 -11.48 -2.01
C SER A 123 11.75 -10.76 -1.79
N GLY A 124 12.26 -10.69 -0.56
CA GLY A 124 13.41 -9.85 -0.21
C GLY A 124 13.12 -8.34 -0.27
N THR A 125 11.86 -7.95 -0.48
CA THR A 125 11.43 -6.54 -0.53
C THR A 125 11.62 -5.90 0.83
N ARG A 126 12.17 -4.69 0.85
CA ARG A 126 12.33 -3.89 2.06
C ARG A 126 11.59 -2.58 1.90
N ALA A 127 10.82 -2.18 2.90
CA ALA A 127 10.26 -0.83 2.99
C ALA A 127 10.85 -0.15 4.22
N ARG A 128 11.10 1.16 4.12
CA ARG A 128 11.38 2.05 5.24
C ARG A 128 10.33 3.14 5.18
N VAL A 129 9.57 3.28 6.25
CA VAL A 129 8.54 4.32 6.38
C VAL A 129 8.98 5.26 7.48
N GLU A 130 8.97 6.55 7.18
CA GLU A 130 9.30 7.61 8.11
C GLU A 130 8.17 8.63 8.14
N PHE A 131 7.56 8.76 9.31
CA PHE A 131 6.63 9.80 9.65
C PHE A 131 7.38 10.88 10.42
N SER A 132 7.26 12.13 9.99
CA SER A 132 7.83 13.27 10.70
C SER A 132 6.83 14.42 10.73
N SER A 133 7.17 15.52 11.42
CA SER A 133 6.42 16.78 11.30
C SER A 133 6.48 17.41 9.90
N GLY A 134 7.40 16.94 9.05
CA GLY A 134 7.50 17.30 7.64
C GLY A 134 6.88 16.26 6.71
N PRO A 135 7.38 16.13 5.46
CA PRO A 135 6.91 15.14 4.52
C PRO A 135 7.01 13.72 5.08
N ILE A 136 5.99 12.92 4.83
CA ILE A 136 6.02 11.47 5.03
C ILE A 136 6.91 10.88 3.96
N ASP A 137 7.89 10.06 4.34
CA ASP A 137 8.83 9.44 3.42
C ASP A 137 8.67 7.92 3.43
N VAL A 138 8.43 7.34 2.27
CA VAL A 138 8.31 5.89 2.07
C VAL A 138 9.36 5.46 1.07
N LEU A 139 10.38 4.75 1.53
CA LEU A 139 11.40 4.14 0.68
C LEU A 139 11.13 2.64 0.55
N LEU A 140 10.76 2.20 -0.63
CA LEU A 140 10.60 0.81 -1.01
C LEU A 140 11.82 0.35 -1.83
N GLN A 141 12.41 -0.76 -1.45
CA GLN A 141 13.48 -1.46 -2.13
C GLN A 141 12.96 -2.82 -2.60
N VAL A 142 12.83 -2.99 -3.91
CA VAL A 142 12.30 -4.21 -4.52
C VAL A 142 13.42 -4.87 -5.33
N PRO A 143 13.79 -6.13 -5.02
CA PRO A 143 14.68 -6.88 -5.88
C PRO A 143 13.93 -7.34 -7.14
N ASP A 144 14.58 -7.23 -8.30
CA ASP A 144 14.17 -7.88 -9.55
C ASP A 144 12.69 -7.68 -9.92
N TRP A 145 12.20 -6.46 -9.71
CA TRP A 145 10.79 -6.01 -9.79
C TRP A 145 10.03 -6.37 -11.09
N LEU A 146 10.74 -6.77 -12.16
CA LEU A 146 10.14 -7.10 -13.47
C LEU A 146 10.21 -8.58 -13.86
N GLY A 147 10.66 -9.47 -12.97
CA GLY A 147 10.77 -10.91 -13.27
C GLY A 147 11.66 -11.24 -14.48
N SER A 148 12.40 -10.27 -15.00
CA SER A 148 13.13 -10.38 -16.25
C SER A 148 14.56 -10.85 -15.99
N HIS A 149 14.86 -12.09 -16.36
CA HIS A 149 16.23 -12.52 -16.57
C HIS A 149 16.91 -11.59 -17.59
N GLY A 150 17.77 -10.66 -17.14
CA GLY A 150 18.49 -9.77 -18.04
C GLY A 150 18.88 -8.39 -17.49
N LEU A 151 19.03 -7.43 -18.41
CA LEU A 151 19.58 -6.08 -18.23
C LEU A 151 18.81 -5.17 -17.22
N LEU A 152 17.78 -5.66 -16.53
CA LEU A 152 17.03 -4.92 -15.53
C LEU A 152 17.04 -5.62 -14.16
N SER A 153 17.89 -6.64 -14.00
CA SER A 153 18.19 -7.23 -12.69
C SER A 153 18.87 -6.21 -11.78
N GLY A 154 18.42 -6.14 -10.53
CA GLY A 154 18.97 -5.23 -9.53
C GLY A 154 17.91 -4.64 -8.61
N MET A 155 18.39 -4.03 -7.52
CA MET A 155 17.52 -3.39 -6.54
C MET A 155 16.93 -2.09 -7.10
N VAL A 156 15.60 -2.02 -7.16
CA VAL A 156 14.86 -0.79 -7.47
C VAL A 156 14.52 -0.11 -6.15
N SER A 157 14.91 1.16 -6.00
CA SER A 157 14.51 2.01 -4.87
C SER A 157 13.41 2.98 -5.31
N ALA A 158 12.18 2.81 -4.85
CA ALA A 158 11.10 3.77 -5.01
C ALA A 158 10.94 4.59 -3.72
N ARG A 159 11.03 5.91 -3.80
CA ARG A 159 10.83 6.84 -2.69
C ARG A 159 9.58 7.66 -2.96
N VAL A 160 8.61 7.65 -2.07
CA VAL A 160 7.41 8.49 -2.13
C VAL A 160 7.45 9.45 -0.97
N GLN A 161 7.45 10.75 -1.29
CA GLN A 161 7.35 11.83 -0.33
C GLN A 161 5.97 12.46 -0.42
N ILE A 162 5.29 12.59 0.71
CA ILE A 162 3.97 13.22 0.81
C ILE A 162 4.07 14.37 1.79
N ASP A 163 3.99 15.61 1.29
CA ASP A 163 3.88 16.79 2.14
C ASP A 163 2.41 17.09 2.41
N ALA A 164 1.96 16.51 3.50
CA ALA A 164 0.61 16.67 3.97
C ALA A 164 0.26 18.08 4.45
N GLY A 165 1.24 18.85 4.91
CA GLY A 165 1.03 20.25 5.32
C GLY A 165 0.72 21.15 4.13
N ARG A 166 0.98 20.67 2.91
CA ARG A 166 0.70 21.36 1.64
C ARG A 166 -0.53 20.83 0.92
N LEU A 167 -1.22 19.83 1.49
CA LEU A 167 -2.51 19.41 0.96
C LEU A 167 -3.48 20.60 1.04
N PRO A 168 -4.42 20.70 0.09
CA PRO A 168 -5.27 21.86 0.05
C PRO A 168 -5.98 22.18 1.37
N PRO A 169 -6.18 23.48 1.68
CA PRO A 169 -6.31 24.60 0.74
C PRO A 169 -5.03 25.39 0.37
N TYR A 170 -3.82 24.91 0.65
CA TYR A 170 -2.58 25.67 0.35
C TYR A 170 -2.36 25.92 -1.16
N GLU A 171 -2.17 27.19 -1.55
CA GLU A 171 -2.10 27.66 -2.95
C GLU A 171 -0.68 27.76 -3.53
N ASN A 172 0.34 27.20 -2.86
CA ASN A 172 1.74 27.56 -3.14
C ASN A 172 2.33 26.95 -4.44
N GLY A 173 1.53 26.25 -5.26
CA GLY A 173 1.95 25.70 -6.55
C GLY A 173 3.04 24.60 -6.49
N GLU A 174 3.57 24.29 -5.32
CA GLU A 174 4.56 23.24 -5.09
C GLU A 174 3.89 21.85 -5.08
N PRO A 175 4.60 20.79 -5.52
CA PRO A 175 4.05 19.44 -5.51
C PRO A 175 3.85 18.94 -4.07
N GLN A 176 2.69 18.35 -3.80
CA GLN A 176 2.39 17.70 -2.51
C GLN A 176 2.86 16.26 -2.48
N LEU A 177 3.02 15.62 -3.64
CA LEU A 177 3.52 14.25 -3.74
C LEU A 177 4.66 14.20 -4.74
N VAL A 178 5.79 13.63 -4.31
CA VAL A 178 6.96 13.39 -5.15
C VAL A 178 7.33 11.92 -5.05
N ALA A 179 7.24 11.21 -6.17
CA ALA A 179 7.67 9.82 -6.30
C ALA A 179 8.96 9.75 -7.11
N THR A 180 10.02 9.20 -6.53
CA THR A 180 11.30 8.96 -7.21
C THR A 180 11.57 7.47 -7.30
N VAL A 181 11.76 6.94 -8.50
CA VAL A 181 12.22 5.56 -8.72
C VAL A 181 13.67 5.57 -9.16
N THR A 182 14.53 4.81 -8.50
CA THR A 182 15.95 4.70 -8.80
C THR A 182 16.32 3.25 -9.05
N HIS A 183 17.03 3.02 -10.14
CA HIS A 183 17.58 1.74 -10.54
C HIS A 183 19.06 1.95 -10.87
N PRO A 184 19.95 0.94 -10.76
CA PRO A 184 21.37 1.09 -11.11
C PRO A 184 21.63 1.67 -12.51
N ARG A 185 20.63 1.59 -13.39
CA ARG A 185 20.72 2.00 -14.80
C ARG A 185 19.90 3.24 -15.15
N GLY A 186 19.14 3.80 -14.21
CA GLY A 186 18.29 4.95 -14.50
C GLY A 186 17.52 5.47 -13.28
N ARG A 187 16.93 6.64 -13.43
CA ARG A 187 16.10 7.29 -12.42
C ARG A 187 14.86 7.87 -13.08
N ALA A 188 13.71 7.71 -12.44
CA ALA A 188 12.49 8.40 -12.77
C ALA A 188 12.02 9.24 -11.59
N VAL A 189 11.37 10.36 -11.86
CA VAL A 189 10.73 11.24 -10.89
C VAL A 189 9.35 11.57 -11.42
N ALA A 190 8.34 11.47 -10.58
CA ALA A 190 7.00 11.95 -10.84
C ALA A 190 6.59 12.88 -9.70
N GLU A 191 5.95 13.98 -10.06
CA GLU A 191 5.48 15.00 -9.12
C GLU A 191 3.99 15.22 -9.36
N LEU A 192 3.25 15.34 -8.27
CA LEU A 192 1.83 15.64 -8.30
C LEU A 192 1.57 16.88 -7.43
N GLY A 193 1.03 17.90 -8.08
CA GLY A 193 0.56 19.15 -7.51
C GLY A 193 -0.97 19.22 -7.57
N MET A 194 -1.59 19.73 -6.52
CA MET A 194 -3.01 20.02 -6.43
C MET A 194 -3.18 21.46 -5.97
N ALA A 195 -3.94 22.23 -6.72
CA ALA A 195 -4.28 23.61 -6.39
C ALA A 195 -5.79 23.81 -6.48
N ARG A 196 -6.34 24.66 -5.62
CA ARG A 196 -7.76 25.02 -5.72
C ARG A 196 -7.95 25.87 -6.96
N ALA A 197 -8.85 25.45 -7.84
CA ALA A 197 -9.28 26.27 -8.96
C ALA A 197 -10.44 27.17 -8.54
N GLU A 198 -11.48 26.54 -7.96
CA GLU A 198 -12.73 27.17 -7.54
C GLU A 198 -13.28 26.43 -6.30
N PRO A 199 -14.32 26.93 -5.61
CA PRO A 199 -15.02 26.14 -4.60
C PRO A 199 -15.52 24.81 -5.18
N GLY A 200 -15.07 23.70 -4.58
CA GLY A 200 -15.41 22.35 -5.04
C GLY A 200 -14.64 21.88 -6.29
N ARG A 201 -13.69 22.66 -6.81
CA ARG A 201 -12.91 22.32 -8.01
C ARG A 201 -11.41 22.41 -7.76
N TRP A 202 -10.71 21.38 -8.19
CA TRP A 202 -9.27 21.23 -8.02
C TRP A 202 -8.57 21.08 -9.38
N THR A 203 -7.45 21.77 -9.54
CA THR A 203 -6.53 21.52 -10.65
C THR A 203 -5.45 20.58 -10.16
N VAL A 204 -5.32 19.43 -10.81
CA VAL A 204 -4.26 18.45 -10.56
C VAL A 204 -3.21 18.58 -11.67
N THR A 205 -1.98 18.84 -11.29
CA THR A 205 -0.83 18.91 -12.20
C THR A 205 0.08 17.73 -11.94
N THR A 206 0.38 16.97 -12.97
CA THR A 206 1.28 15.81 -12.90
C THR A 206 2.49 16.03 -13.82
N SER A 207 3.69 15.95 -13.27
CA SER A 207 4.94 15.98 -14.04
C SER A 207 5.64 14.63 -13.90
N ALA A 208 6.30 14.16 -14.96
CA ALA A 208 7.11 12.95 -14.92
C ALA A 208 8.36 13.11 -15.78
N ALA A 209 9.50 12.70 -15.24
CA ALA A 209 10.80 12.75 -15.89
C ALA A 209 11.55 11.44 -15.68
N ALA A 210 12.29 10.98 -16.69
CA ALA A 210 13.14 9.80 -16.61
C ALA A 210 14.52 10.07 -17.22
N ARG A 211 15.57 9.51 -16.60
CA ARG A 211 16.97 9.68 -17.00
C ARG A 211 17.72 8.35 -16.92
N GLY A 212 18.33 7.94 -18.02
CA GLY A 212 19.28 6.81 -18.04
C GLY A 212 20.66 7.18 -17.51
N VAL A 213 21.41 6.18 -17.04
CA VAL A 213 22.83 6.29 -16.67
C VAL A 213 23.70 5.56 -17.71
N GLY A 214 24.88 6.12 -18.01
CA GLY A 214 25.84 5.50 -18.93
C GLY A 214 25.33 5.37 -20.38
N TRP A 215 25.60 4.22 -20.99
CA TRP A 215 25.24 3.90 -22.38
C TRP A 215 23.73 3.84 -22.65
N LEU A 216 22.90 3.81 -21.60
CA LEU A 216 21.44 3.83 -21.73
C LEU A 216 20.86 5.25 -21.92
N ARG A 217 21.63 6.31 -21.72
CA ARG A 217 21.21 7.69 -22.02
C ARG A 217 20.67 7.87 -23.44
N PRO A 218 21.38 7.45 -24.51
CA PRO A 218 20.87 7.56 -25.88
C PRO A 218 19.63 6.69 -26.11
N LEU A 219 19.54 5.51 -25.47
CA LEU A 219 18.38 4.63 -25.60
C LEU A 219 17.13 5.21 -24.95
N VAL A 220 17.23 5.84 -23.78
CA VAL A 220 16.09 6.54 -23.17
C VAL A 220 15.64 7.69 -24.06
N GLY A 221 16.57 8.44 -24.66
CA GLY A 221 16.22 9.49 -25.63
C GLY A 221 15.49 8.96 -26.88
N LEU A 222 15.88 7.78 -27.37
CA LEU A 222 15.27 7.13 -28.53
C LEU A 222 13.89 6.52 -28.23
N VAL A 223 13.72 5.96 -27.04
CA VAL A 223 12.50 5.22 -26.66
C VAL A 223 11.46 6.14 -25.99
N ALA A 224 11.88 7.28 -25.43
CA ALA A 224 10.99 8.24 -24.77
C ALA A 224 9.77 8.68 -25.62
N PRO A 225 9.88 8.97 -26.93
CA PRO A 225 8.72 9.34 -27.75
C PRO A 225 7.70 8.19 -27.87
N PHE A 226 8.19 6.95 -27.91
CA PHE A 226 7.35 5.75 -28.05
C PHE A 226 6.68 5.35 -26.74
N LEU A 227 7.35 5.58 -25.60
CA LEU A 227 6.77 5.37 -24.27
C LEU A 227 5.87 6.54 -23.82
N ARG A 228 6.06 7.75 -24.37
CA ARG A 228 5.28 8.92 -23.99
C ARG A 228 3.79 8.72 -24.23
N ARG A 229 3.39 8.23 -25.40
CA ARG A 229 1.96 8.03 -25.74
C ARG A 229 1.26 6.99 -24.86
N PRO A 230 1.76 5.76 -24.64
CA PRO A 230 1.10 4.80 -23.77
C PRO A 230 1.13 5.23 -22.30
N VAL A 231 2.21 5.86 -21.82
CA VAL A 231 2.25 6.39 -20.45
C VAL A 231 1.27 7.54 -20.27
N GLN A 232 1.19 8.46 -21.24
CA GLN A 232 0.23 9.56 -21.20
C GLN A 232 -1.20 9.04 -21.27
N ARG A 233 -1.51 8.09 -22.15
CA ARG A 233 -2.83 7.45 -22.18
C ARG A 233 -3.16 6.75 -20.86
N GLY A 234 -2.26 5.96 -20.31
CA GLY A 234 -2.51 5.29 -19.02
C GLY A 234 -2.71 6.29 -17.87
N LEU A 235 -2.00 7.42 -17.90
CA LEU A 235 -2.20 8.51 -16.94
C LEU A 235 -3.54 9.21 -17.16
N ASP A 236 -3.88 9.52 -18.42
CA ASP A 236 -5.14 10.15 -18.79
C ASP A 236 -6.32 9.23 -18.42
N ASP A 237 -6.25 7.94 -18.74
CA ASP A 237 -7.23 6.91 -18.38
C ASP A 237 -7.38 6.81 -16.86
N PHE A 238 -6.26 6.82 -16.12
CA PHE A 238 -6.29 6.84 -14.66
C PHE A 238 -6.94 8.11 -14.11
N LEU A 239 -6.60 9.29 -14.64
CA LEU A 239 -7.15 10.58 -14.21
C LEU A 239 -8.63 10.72 -14.58
N VAL A 240 -9.07 10.17 -15.71
CA VAL A 240 -10.47 10.10 -16.14
C VAL A 240 -11.27 9.15 -15.24
N ALA A 241 -10.69 8.00 -14.86
CA ALA A 241 -11.30 7.05 -13.94
C ALA A 241 -11.22 7.49 -12.46
N LEU A 242 -10.39 8.50 -12.14
CA LEU A 242 -10.12 8.91 -10.77
C LEU A 242 -11.38 9.34 -10.02
N PRO A 243 -12.32 10.15 -10.57
CA PRO A 243 -13.55 10.52 -9.87
C PRO A 243 -14.39 9.29 -9.52
N GLN A 244 -14.58 8.35 -10.45
CA GLN A 244 -15.33 7.12 -10.18
C GLN A 244 -14.64 6.25 -9.11
N ARG A 245 -13.30 6.12 -9.17
CA ARG A 245 -12.54 5.38 -8.14
C ARG A 245 -12.62 6.06 -6.77
N LEU A 246 -12.59 7.39 -6.73
CA LEU A 246 -12.78 8.16 -5.51
C LEU A 246 -14.21 8.03 -5.00
N ASP A 247 -15.21 7.97 -5.88
CA ASP A 247 -16.61 7.76 -5.49
C ASP A 247 -16.83 6.35 -4.94
N VAL A 248 -16.26 5.31 -5.56
CA VAL A 248 -16.28 3.94 -5.04
C VAL A 248 -15.58 3.89 -3.68
N LEU A 249 -14.37 4.47 -3.57
CA LEU A 249 -13.65 4.52 -2.30
C LEU A 249 -14.44 5.31 -1.23
N ASN A 250 -15.05 6.44 -1.60
CA ASN A 250 -15.88 7.23 -0.70
C ASN A 250 -17.16 6.50 -0.31
N GLN A 251 -17.76 5.71 -1.20
CA GLN A 251 -18.92 4.88 -0.91
C GLN A 251 -18.55 3.71 -0.03
N GLU A 252 -17.42 3.06 -0.25
CA GLU A 252 -16.88 2.02 0.62
C GLU A 252 -16.58 2.58 2.00
N ILE A 253 -15.90 3.73 2.08
CA ILE A 253 -15.67 4.45 3.33
C ILE A 253 -17.01 4.83 3.96
N ALA A 254 -17.96 5.43 3.24
CA ALA A 254 -19.24 5.81 3.80
C ALA A 254 -20.10 4.61 4.25
N ALA A 255 -20.01 3.47 3.56
CA ALA A 255 -20.69 2.24 3.92
C ALA A 255 -20.10 1.62 5.20
N HIS A 256 -18.78 1.70 5.38
CA HIS A 256 -18.11 1.26 6.60
C HIS A 256 -18.20 2.32 7.72
N TYR A 257 -18.39 3.60 7.36
CA TYR A 257 -18.35 4.77 8.24
C TYR A 257 -19.48 5.77 7.89
N PRO A 258 -20.72 5.53 8.35
CA PRO A 258 -21.91 6.30 7.96
C PRO A 258 -21.92 7.78 8.41
N ALA A 259 -20.98 8.18 9.27
CA ALA A 259 -20.63 9.57 9.55
C ALA A 259 -19.11 9.68 9.51
N PRO A 260 -18.50 10.79 9.03
CA PRO A 260 -17.05 10.95 9.04
C PRO A 260 -16.58 10.81 10.50
N PRO A 261 -15.94 9.68 10.85
CA PRO A 261 -15.59 9.42 12.23
C PRO A 261 -14.57 10.46 12.65
N ASP A 262 -14.61 10.87 13.91
CA ASP A 262 -13.53 11.70 14.42
C ASP A 262 -12.19 10.97 14.19
N PRO A 263 -11.08 11.70 14.07
CA PRO A 263 -9.79 11.10 13.71
C PRO A 263 -9.31 9.99 14.66
N HIS A 264 -9.74 9.99 15.93
CA HIS A 264 -9.39 8.95 16.89
C HIS A 264 -10.20 7.68 16.67
N THR A 265 -11.50 7.81 16.43
CA THR A 265 -12.37 6.68 16.07
C THR A 265 -11.91 6.02 14.78
N LEU A 266 -11.57 6.82 13.75
CA LEU A 266 -11.04 6.29 12.50
C LEU A 266 -9.73 5.51 12.72
N ALA A 267 -8.80 6.09 13.49
CA ALA A 267 -7.53 5.44 13.77
C ALA A 267 -7.67 4.14 14.53
N ALA A 268 -8.57 4.09 15.52
CA ALA A 268 -8.86 2.87 16.28
C ALA A 268 -9.45 1.79 15.38
N GLN A 269 -10.42 2.15 14.52
CA GLN A 269 -11.03 1.20 13.59
C GLN A 269 -10.01 0.69 12.57
N VAL A 270 -9.23 1.59 11.95
CA VAL A 270 -8.18 1.19 11.01
C VAL A 270 -7.17 0.25 11.68
N MET A 271 -6.77 0.51 12.92
CA MET A 271 -5.87 -0.40 13.65
C MET A 271 -6.54 -1.76 13.93
N ALA A 272 -7.81 -1.78 14.32
CA ALA A 272 -8.57 -2.99 14.56
C ALA A 272 -8.74 -3.81 13.26
N ASP A 273 -9.05 -3.16 12.15
CA ASP A 273 -9.20 -3.76 10.82
C ASP A 273 -7.85 -4.31 10.34
N LEU A 274 -6.76 -3.56 10.53
CA LEU A 274 -5.40 -4.01 10.21
C LEU A 274 -5.06 -5.27 10.99
N ILE A 275 -5.28 -5.31 12.30
CA ILE A 275 -5.02 -6.50 13.12
C ILE A 275 -5.95 -7.66 12.70
N SER A 276 -7.23 -7.39 12.47
CA SER A 276 -8.21 -8.41 12.04
C SER A 276 -7.93 -8.99 10.65
N SER A 277 -7.30 -8.21 9.77
CA SER A 277 -6.87 -8.66 8.45
C SER A 277 -5.71 -9.64 8.53
N VAL A 278 -4.97 -9.62 9.64
CA VAL A 278 -3.94 -10.60 9.90
C VAL A 278 -4.62 -11.91 10.30
N PRO A 279 -4.28 -13.04 9.68
CA PRO A 279 -4.83 -14.34 10.08
C PRO A 279 -4.44 -14.71 11.51
N ALA A 280 -5.42 -15.16 12.30
CA ALA A 280 -5.24 -15.56 13.70
C ALA A 280 -4.56 -16.93 13.89
N VAL A 281 -4.42 -17.74 12.83
CA VAL A 281 -3.84 -19.10 12.93
C VAL A 281 -2.55 -19.15 12.13
N THR A 282 -1.42 -19.26 12.83
CA THR A 282 -0.15 -19.63 12.20
C THR A 282 -0.24 -21.09 11.73
N PRO A 283 0.04 -21.42 10.46
CA PRO A 283 0.15 -22.81 10.05
C PRO A 283 1.25 -23.49 10.86
N ALA A 284 1.05 -24.75 11.25
CA ALA A 284 2.09 -25.52 11.93
C ALA A 284 3.38 -25.43 11.12
N SER A 285 4.49 -25.02 11.75
CA SER A 285 5.79 -24.95 11.10
C SER A 285 6.08 -26.29 10.44
N SER A 286 6.05 -26.33 9.11
CA SER A 286 6.53 -27.47 8.35
C SER A 286 8.04 -27.50 8.53
N ARG A 287 8.50 -28.15 9.61
CA ARG A 287 9.90 -28.55 9.75
C ARG A 287 10.19 -29.56 8.63
N GLY A 288 10.76 -29.07 7.54
CA GLY A 288 11.44 -29.83 6.49
C GLY A 288 12.93 -29.57 6.56
#